data_AF-A0A1M6H8U8-F1
#
_entry.id   AF-A0A1M6H8U8-F1
#
_cell.length_a   1.000
_cell.length_b   1.000
_cell.length_c   1.000
_cell.angle_alpha   90.00
_cell.angle_beta   90.00
_cell.angle_gamma   90.00
#
_symmetry.space_group_name_H-M   'P 1'
#
loop_
_entity.id
_entity.type
_entity.pdbx_description
1 polymer ?
#
loop_
_entity_poly.entity_id
_entity_poly.type
_entity_poly.pdbx_seq_one_letter_code
_entity_poly.pdbx_strand_id
1 'polypeptide(L)'
;MKQILLLLCSLILTFGCSSKAVSDPELNDLVSLMVGEFSNEEQTQDDSSYPFLRLVNIKIWKERPGHWVYSELFDAKDENRVYGQRILHYERVDSLRFQSTSYKILNAKDYNSSWKHAKLLNKLTLDSLEVREGCQVYFVKNTSTIYSGKTNKKTCSSSIKHVDYITSDFVVSRDKISIWNRGYNTEGKQVWGKIKGPFKYKRITDK
;
A
#
# COMPACT_ATOMS: atom_id res chain seq x y z
N MET A 1 39.81 6.44 64.94
CA MET A 1 39.82 6.72 63.48
C MET A 1 39.83 5.42 62.70
N LYS A 2 38.70 5.03 62.09
CA LYS A 2 38.58 4.28 60.83
C LYS A 2 37.09 4.01 60.59
N GLN A 3 36.51 4.79 59.67
CA GLN A 3 35.13 4.64 59.21
C GLN A 3 35.03 3.39 58.31
N ILE A 4 34.06 2.54 58.58
CA ILE A 4 33.70 1.40 57.74
C ILE A 4 32.57 1.89 56.81
N LEU A 5 32.91 2.06 55.53
CA LEU A 5 31.98 2.51 54.49
C LEU A 5 31.22 1.29 53.94
N LEU A 6 29.95 1.15 54.32
CA LEU A 6 29.02 0.17 53.75
C LEU A 6 28.59 0.66 52.35
N LEU A 7 29.10 0.02 51.29
CA LEU A 7 28.56 0.18 49.93
C LEU A 7 27.28 -0.65 49.79
N LEU A 8 26.12 0.02 49.80
CA LEU A 8 24.85 -0.55 49.37
C LEU A 8 24.82 -0.56 47.83
N CYS A 9 25.01 -1.73 47.21
CA CYS A 9 24.86 -1.91 45.77
C CYS A 9 23.36 -2.05 45.43
N SER A 10 22.73 -0.95 45.05
CA SER A 10 21.31 -0.92 44.65
C SER A 10 21.16 -1.47 43.22
N LEU A 11 20.74 -2.72 43.11
CA LEU A 11 20.45 -3.41 41.85
C LEU A 11 19.15 -2.85 41.25
N ILE A 12 19.26 -1.88 40.34
CA ILE A 12 18.11 -1.33 39.60
C ILE A 12 17.74 -2.35 38.51
N LEU A 13 16.72 -3.16 38.77
CA LEU A 13 16.07 -4.01 37.77
C LEU A 13 15.31 -3.13 36.78
N THR A 14 15.94 -2.82 35.64
CA THR A 14 15.25 -2.23 34.50
C THR A 14 14.31 -3.27 33.90
N PHE A 15 13.05 -3.28 34.32
CA PHE A 15 11.98 -3.95 33.58
C PHE A 15 11.81 -3.23 32.24
N GLY A 16 12.45 -3.75 31.20
CA GLY A 16 12.19 -3.36 29.83
C GLY A 16 10.73 -3.68 29.51
N CYS A 17 9.90 -2.64 29.46
CA CYS A 17 8.52 -2.76 29.07
C CYS A 17 8.48 -3.05 27.55
N SER A 18 8.51 -4.33 27.18
CA SER A 18 8.21 -4.73 25.81
C SER A 18 6.73 -4.42 25.54
N SER A 19 6.43 -3.25 24.98
CA SER A 19 5.09 -2.95 24.50
C SER A 19 4.75 -3.95 23.41
N LYS A 20 3.86 -4.91 23.70
CA LYS A 20 3.27 -5.74 22.65
C LYS A 20 2.61 -4.81 21.65
N ALA A 21 2.90 -4.98 20.36
CA ALA A 21 2.22 -4.25 19.31
C ALA A 21 0.71 -4.40 19.53
N VAL A 22 0.01 -3.28 19.69
CA VAL A 22 -1.45 -3.27 19.83
C VAL A 22 -2.02 -3.81 18.53
N SER A 23 -2.68 -4.96 18.60
CA SER A 23 -3.35 -5.55 17.44
C SER A 23 -4.59 -4.71 17.11
N ASP A 24 -4.69 -4.26 15.86
CA ASP A 24 -5.86 -3.56 15.31
C ASP A 24 -6.59 -4.51 14.35
N PRO A 25 -7.65 -5.22 14.79
CA PRO A 25 -8.29 -6.25 13.98
C PRO A 25 -8.89 -5.71 12.68
N GLU A 26 -9.46 -4.51 12.69
CA GLU A 26 -10.09 -3.95 11.49
C GLU A 26 -9.06 -3.48 10.46
N LEU A 27 -7.93 -2.91 10.91
CA LEU A 27 -6.82 -2.61 10.03
C LEU A 27 -6.25 -3.92 9.43
N ASN A 28 -6.13 -4.96 10.24
CA ASN A 28 -5.72 -6.29 9.79
C ASN A 28 -6.69 -6.85 8.72
N ASP A 29 -8.01 -6.67 8.90
CA ASP A 29 -9.02 -7.09 7.92
C ASP A 29 -8.79 -6.38 6.59
N LEU A 30 -8.70 -5.04 6.59
CA LEU A 30 -8.45 -4.25 5.37
C LEU A 30 -7.19 -4.72 4.65
N VAL A 31 -6.09 -4.87 5.37
CA VAL A 31 -4.81 -5.28 4.77
C VAL A 31 -4.89 -6.71 4.24
N SER A 32 -5.61 -7.60 4.91
CA SER A 32 -5.81 -8.98 4.44
C SER A 32 -6.61 -9.04 3.13
N LEU A 33 -7.55 -8.11 2.93
CA LEU A 33 -8.25 -7.96 1.66
C LEU A 33 -7.35 -7.43 0.54
N MET A 34 -6.39 -6.57 0.87
CA MET A 34 -5.48 -5.94 -0.10
C MET A 34 -4.31 -6.84 -0.50
N VAL A 35 -3.86 -7.74 0.37
CA VAL A 35 -2.71 -8.64 0.13
C VAL A 35 -3.15 -9.85 -0.71
N GLY A 36 -2.31 -10.23 -1.67
CA GLY A 36 -2.51 -11.36 -2.58
C GLY A 36 -2.21 -11.00 -4.03
N GLU A 37 -2.51 -11.93 -4.92
CA GLU A 37 -2.41 -11.75 -6.37
C GLU A 37 -3.79 -11.54 -6.98
N PHE A 38 -3.88 -10.61 -7.92
CA PHE A 38 -5.14 -10.22 -8.54
C PHE A 38 -4.98 -9.98 -10.04
N SER A 39 -6.08 -10.11 -10.76
CA SER A 39 -6.16 -10.04 -12.22
C SER A 39 -7.40 -9.29 -12.68
N ASN A 40 -7.29 -8.49 -13.73
CA ASN A 40 -8.47 -7.92 -14.41
C ASN A 40 -8.88 -8.71 -15.67
N GLU A 41 -8.50 -9.98 -15.80
CA GLU A 41 -8.79 -10.84 -16.97
C GLU A 41 -10.27 -10.85 -17.35
N GLU A 42 -11.15 -11.10 -16.39
CA GLU A 42 -12.61 -11.08 -16.55
C GLU A 42 -13.07 -9.75 -17.16
N GLN A 43 -12.55 -8.61 -16.67
CA GLN A 43 -12.86 -7.30 -17.23
C GLN A 43 -12.38 -7.14 -18.68
N THR A 44 -11.22 -7.70 -19.04
CA THR A 44 -10.68 -7.58 -20.40
C THR A 44 -11.37 -8.49 -21.42
N GLN A 45 -11.98 -9.58 -20.96
CA GLN A 45 -12.85 -10.43 -21.78
C GLN A 45 -14.13 -9.68 -22.17
N ASP A 46 -14.68 -8.89 -21.23
CA ASP A 46 -15.89 -8.08 -21.45
C ASP A 46 -15.61 -6.75 -22.19
N ASP A 47 -14.51 -6.05 -21.87
CA ASP A 47 -14.11 -4.79 -22.50
C ASP A 47 -12.59 -4.79 -22.79
N SER A 48 -12.25 -5.13 -24.03
CA SER A 48 -10.87 -5.19 -24.53
C SER A 48 -10.15 -3.83 -24.58
N SER A 49 -10.83 -2.73 -24.28
CA SER A 49 -10.17 -1.42 -24.14
C SER A 49 -9.33 -1.34 -22.87
N TYR A 50 -9.54 -2.20 -21.87
CA TYR A 50 -8.67 -2.30 -20.70
C TYR A 50 -7.44 -3.17 -21.02
N PRO A 51 -6.21 -2.72 -20.70
CA PRO A 51 -5.06 -3.61 -20.79
C PRO A 51 -5.22 -4.76 -19.79
N PHE A 52 -4.68 -5.93 -20.15
CA PHE A 52 -4.69 -7.10 -19.29
C PHE A 52 -3.52 -7.06 -18.33
N LEU A 53 -3.80 -6.84 -17.04
CA LEU A 53 -2.84 -6.55 -15.99
C LEU A 53 -2.97 -7.53 -14.81
N ARG A 54 -1.85 -7.74 -14.13
CA ARG A 54 -1.79 -8.40 -12.83
C ARG A 54 -1.37 -7.40 -11.76
N LEU A 55 -1.98 -7.50 -10.58
CA LEU A 55 -1.65 -6.73 -9.38
C LEU A 55 -1.21 -7.71 -8.29
N VAL A 56 0.01 -7.56 -7.79
CA VAL A 56 0.56 -8.39 -6.71
C VAL A 56 0.87 -7.52 -5.51
N ASN A 57 0.33 -7.88 -4.36
CA ASN A 57 0.54 -7.20 -3.09
C ASN A 57 1.03 -8.19 -2.04
N ILE A 58 2.24 -8.02 -1.53
CA ILE A 58 2.81 -8.92 -0.51
C ILE A 58 3.24 -8.16 0.75
N LYS A 59 2.99 -8.73 1.93
CA LYS A 59 3.46 -8.15 3.20
C LYS A 59 4.99 -8.24 3.28
N ILE A 60 5.61 -7.13 3.66
CA ILE A 60 7.05 -7.03 3.94
C ILE A 60 7.27 -6.46 5.34
N TRP A 61 8.51 -6.51 5.82
CA TRP A 61 8.96 -5.87 7.08
C TRP A 61 8.01 -6.07 8.27
N LYS A 62 7.60 -7.32 8.52
CA LYS A 62 6.59 -7.68 9.52
C LYS A 62 6.94 -7.25 10.96
N GLU A 63 8.23 -7.05 11.22
CA GLU A 63 8.74 -6.59 12.51
C GLU A 63 8.59 -5.07 12.73
N ARG A 64 8.22 -4.30 11.70
CA ARG A 64 8.01 -2.85 11.81
C ARG A 64 6.58 -2.51 12.23
N PRO A 65 6.35 -1.40 12.95
CA PRO A 65 5.01 -0.91 13.26
C PRO A 65 4.14 -0.69 12.02
N GLY A 66 2.85 -0.99 12.16
CA GLY A 66 1.85 -0.92 11.08
C GLY A 66 1.97 -2.08 10.10
N HIS A 67 1.36 -1.95 8.91
CA HIS A 67 1.48 -2.95 7.85
C HIS A 67 2.18 -2.40 6.64
N TRP A 68 3.29 -3.02 6.27
CA TRP A 68 4.06 -2.68 5.09
C TRP A 68 3.79 -3.69 3.98
N VAL A 69 3.47 -3.19 2.79
CA VAL A 69 3.10 -3.99 1.63
C VAL A 69 3.90 -3.52 0.43
N TYR A 70 4.61 -4.44 -0.22
CA TYR A 70 5.12 -4.24 -1.57
C TYR A 70 3.98 -4.46 -2.57
N SER A 71 3.80 -3.54 -3.51
CA SER A 71 2.77 -3.60 -4.54
C SER A 71 3.39 -3.42 -5.92
N GLU A 72 3.10 -4.37 -6.82
CA GLU A 72 3.54 -4.34 -8.22
C GLU A 72 2.35 -4.56 -9.16
N LEU A 73 2.25 -3.73 -10.19
CA LEU A 73 1.26 -3.79 -11.25
C LEU A 73 2.01 -3.95 -12.58
N PHE A 74 1.76 -5.02 -13.32
CA PHE A 74 2.48 -5.35 -14.54
C PHE A 74 1.56 -5.91 -15.62
N ASP A 75 2.05 -5.95 -16.86
CA ASP A 75 1.32 -6.56 -17.97
C ASP A 75 1.21 -8.09 -17.80
N ALA A 76 0.00 -8.63 -17.91
CA ALA A 76 -0.21 -10.06 -17.76
C ALA A 76 0.43 -10.90 -18.89
N LYS A 77 0.77 -10.29 -20.03
CA LYS A 77 1.40 -10.96 -21.18
C LYS A 77 2.91 -10.75 -21.24
N ASP A 78 3.44 -9.78 -20.50
CA ASP A 78 4.87 -9.48 -20.41
C ASP A 78 5.18 -8.92 -19.01
N GLU A 79 5.61 -9.79 -18.11
CA GLU A 79 5.85 -9.43 -16.71
C GLU A 79 6.98 -8.40 -16.54
N ASN A 80 7.86 -8.24 -17.53
CA ASN A 80 8.90 -7.20 -17.51
C ASN A 80 8.33 -5.80 -17.74
N ARG A 81 7.12 -5.70 -18.29
CA ARG A 81 6.40 -4.44 -18.47
C ARG A 81 5.64 -4.06 -17.21
N VAL A 82 6.39 -3.50 -16.25
CA VAL A 82 5.86 -2.98 -14.98
C VAL A 82 5.24 -1.59 -15.18
N TYR A 83 3.94 -1.47 -14.86
CA TYR A 83 3.17 -0.21 -14.93
C TYR A 83 3.27 0.60 -13.62
N GLY A 84 3.49 -0.06 -12.50
CA GLY A 84 3.62 0.61 -11.22
C GLY A 84 4.24 -0.30 -10.17
N GLN A 85 5.11 0.28 -9.36
CA GLN A 85 5.78 -0.40 -8.25
C GLN A 85 5.88 0.58 -7.09
N ARG A 86 5.50 0.15 -5.88
CA ARG A 86 5.47 1.02 -4.70
C ARG A 86 5.52 0.21 -3.41
N ILE A 87 5.95 0.87 -2.34
CA ILE A 87 5.71 0.41 -0.97
C ILE A 87 4.48 1.14 -0.43
N LEU A 88 3.60 0.40 0.23
CA LEU A 88 2.41 0.92 0.90
C LEU A 88 2.54 0.67 2.40
N HIS A 89 2.29 1.69 3.21
CA HIS A 89 2.23 1.57 4.66
C HIS A 89 0.83 1.89 5.14
N TYR A 90 0.21 0.94 5.83
CA TYR A 90 -1.15 1.06 6.32
C TYR A 90 -1.17 1.28 7.84
N GLU A 91 -1.93 2.29 8.25
CA GLU A 91 -2.05 2.73 9.63
C GLU A 91 -3.49 3.17 9.93
N ARG A 92 -3.89 3.11 11.21
CA ARG A 92 -5.13 3.72 11.68
C ARG A 92 -4.89 5.21 11.93
N VAL A 93 -5.78 6.06 11.41
CA VAL A 93 -5.74 7.50 11.62
C VAL A 93 -6.62 7.91 12.79
N ASP A 94 -7.82 7.31 12.88
CA ASP A 94 -8.79 7.55 13.95
C ASP A 94 -9.73 6.34 14.12
N SER A 95 -10.81 6.51 14.90
CA SER A 95 -11.76 5.44 15.19
C SER A 95 -12.47 4.87 13.95
N LEU A 96 -12.55 5.62 12.84
CA LEU A 96 -13.32 5.25 11.65
C LEU A 96 -12.48 5.12 10.38
N ARG A 97 -11.25 5.67 10.37
CA ARG A 97 -10.44 5.79 9.16
C ARG A 97 -9.09 5.10 9.28
N PHE A 98 -8.73 4.45 8.17
CA PHE A 98 -7.38 3.94 7.90
C PHE A 98 -6.73 4.76 6.80
N GLN A 99 -5.41 4.80 6.78
CA GLN A 99 -4.62 5.45 5.75
C GLN A 99 -3.68 4.45 5.12
N SER A 100 -3.50 4.55 3.81
CA SER A 100 -2.39 3.95 3.08
C SER A 100 -1.48 5.07 2.57
N THR A 101 -0.26 5.14 3.11
CA THR A 101 0.81 6.01 2.62
C THR A 101 1.56 5.29 1.52
N SER A 102 1.69 5.94 0.36
CA SER A 102 2.41 5.39 -0.80
C SER A 102 3.82 5.93 -0.86
N TYR A 103 4.78 5.06 -1.09
CA TYR A 103 6.19 5.39 -1.25
C TYR A 103 6.68 4.92 -2.61
N LYS A 104 7.33 5.83 -3.34
CA LYS A 104 8.06 5.53 -4.56
C LYS A 104 9.38 4.87 -4.20
N ILE A 105 9.73 3.80 -4.91
CA ILE A 105 11.03 3.15 -4.79
C ILE A 105 11.99 3.85 -5.75
N LEU A 106 13.09 4.41 -5.24
CA LEU A 106 14.00 5.23 -6.05
C LEU A 106 14.66 4.42 -7.18
N ASN A 107 15.04 3.17 -6.90
CA ASN A 107 15.64 2.24 -7.86
C ASN A 107 14.67 1.10 -8.24
N ALA A 108 13.42 1.43 -8.56
CA ALA A 108 12.34 0.46 -8.77
C ALA A 108 12.68 -0.72 -9.71
N LYS A 109 13.48 -0.46 -10.77
CA LYS A 109 13.89 -1.50 -11.74
C LYS A 109 14.64 -2.67 -11.09
N ASP A 110 15.43 -2.41 -10.04
CA ASP A 110 16.19 -3.45 -9.33
C ASP A 110 15.29 -4.40 -8.54
N TYR A 111 14.02 -4.02 -8.36
CA TYR A 111 13.03 -4.76 -7.59
C TYR A 111 11.92 -5.38 -8.42
N ASN A 112 11.96 -5.24 -9.76
CA ASN A 112 10.98 -5.88 -10.65
C ASN A 112 10.84 -7.37 -10.32
N SER A 113 9.59 -7.84 -10.19
CA SER A 113 9.28 -9.23 -9.87
C SER A 113 9.85 -9.75 -8.53
N SER A 114 10.34 -8.87 -7.64
CA SER A 114 10.87 -9.27 -6.33
C SER A 114 9.83 -9.92 -5.43
N TRP A 115 8.54 -9.81 -5.76
CA TRP A 115 7.48 -10.53 -5.07
C TRP A 115 7.62 -12.06 -5.18
N LYS A 116 8.23 -12.58 -6.26
CA LYS A 116 8.56 -14.01 -6.42
C LYS A 116 9.66 -14.47 -5.47
N HIS A 117 10.50 -13.53 -5.03
CA HIS A 117 11.64 -13.77 -4.17
C HIS A 117 11.67 -12.75 -3.04
N ALA A 118 10.68 -12.82 -2.13
CA ALA A 118 10.47 -11.81 -1.09
C ALA A 118 11.72 -11.44 -0.27
N LYS A 119 12.73 -12.33 -0.17
CA LYS A 119 14.04 -12.02 0.44
C LYS A 119 14.78 -10.86 -0.23
N LEU A 120 14.59 -10.62 -1.53
CA LEU A 120 15.18 -9.47 -2.24
C LEU A 120 14.65 -8.14 -1.69
N LEU A 121 13.39 -8.12 -1.22
CA LEU A 121 12.77 -6.94 -0.62
C LEU A 121 13.33 -6.62 0.78
N ASN A 122 14.10 -7.53 1.39
CA ASN A 122 14.81 -7.23 2.63
C ASN A 122 15.95 -6.22 2.43
N LYS A 123 16.40 -6.03 1.17
CA LYS A 123 17.40 -5.02 0.83
C LYS A 123 16.83 -3.61 0.74
N LEU A 124 15.50 -3.47 0.60
CA LEU A 124 14.85 -2.16 0.63
C LEU A 124 14.96 -1.57 2.05
N THR A 125 15.42 -0.32 2.12
CA THR A 125 15.47 0.48 3.34
C THR A 125 14.59 1.72 3.18
N LEU A 126 14.26 2.42 4.28
CA LEU A 126 13.48 3.66 4.18
C LEU A 126 14.21 4.72 3.35
N ASP A 127 15.54 4.75 3.37
CA ASP A 127 16.35 5.67 2.57
C ASP A 127 16.26 5.41 1.06
N SER A 128 15.79 4.21 0.66
CA SER A 128 15.52 3.87 -0.74
C SER A 128 14.11 4.27 -1.21
N LEU A 129 13.35 4.93 -0.32
CA LEU A 129 11.95 5.29 -0.53
C LEU A 129 11.76 6.80 -0.49
N GLU A 130 10.85 7.29 -1.34
CA GLU A 130 10.38 8.67 -1.35
C GLU A 130 8.88 8.70 -1.11
N VAL A 131 8.43 9.43 -0.08
CA VAL A 131 6.99 9.55 0.23
C VAL A 131 6.29 10.26 -0.92
N ARG A 132 5.15 9.70 -1.37
CA ARG A 132 4.26 10.36 -2.33
C ARG A 132 3.32 11.29 -1.57
N GLU A 133 3.83 12.45 -1.20
CA GLU A 133 3.06 13.42 -0.43
C GLU A 133 1.75 13.82 -1.11
N GLY A 134 0.69 13.94 -0.31
CA GLY A 134 -0.67 14.21 -0.79
C GLY A 134 -1.35 13.06 -1.54
N CYS A 135 -0.67 11.95 -1.79
CA CYS A 135 -1.23 10.76 -2.45
C CYS A 135 -1.71 9.68 -1.48
N GLN A 136 -1.84 10.01 -0.20
CA GLN A 136 -2.39 9.09 0.80
C GLN A 136 -3.84 8.72 0.45
N VAL A 137 -4.18 7.44 0.60
CA VAL A 137 -5.54 6.93 0.40
C VAL A 137 -6.16 6.67 1.78
N TYR A 138 -7.31 7.29 2.03
CA TYR A 138 -8.05 7.13 3.27
C TYR A 138 -9.20 6.15 3.07
N PHE A 139 -9.21 5.07 3.84
CA PHE A 139 -10.22 4.02 3.79
C PHE A 139 -11.21 4.15 4.93
N VAL A 140 -12.47 3.91 4.62
CA VAL A 140 -13.58 3.74 5.56
C VAL A 140 -14.20 2.37 5.36
N LYS A 141 -14.63 1.75 6.46
CA LYS A 141 -15.36 0.50 6.46
C LYS A 141 -16.84 0.79 6.18
N ASN A 142 -17.35 0.32 5.05
CA ASN A 142 -18.76 0.51 4.69
C ASN A 142 -19.64 -0.61 5.27
N THR A 143 -19.13 -1.85 5.26
CA THR A 143 -19.79 -3.02 5.84
C THR A 143 -18.74 -3.90 6.52
N SER A 144 -19.14 -5.03 7.10
CA SER A 144 -18.19 -5.99 7.68
C SER A 144 -17.13 -6.49 6.69
N THR A 145 -17.39 -6.45 5.39
CA THR A 145 -16.54 -7.04 4.34
C THR A 145 -16.17 -6.07 3.20
N ILE A 146 -16.61 -4.82 3.25
CA ILE A 146 -16.40 -3.82 2.17
C ILE A 146 -15.78 -2.55 2.73
N TYR A 147 -14.71 -2.09 2.08
CA TYR A 147 -14.06 -0.81 2.34
C TYR A 147 -14.09 0.09 1.11
N SER A 148 -14.25 1.39 1.33
CA SER A 148 -14.05 2.42 0.30
C SER A 148 -12.85 3.28 0.64
N GLY A 149 -11.95 3.46 -0.31
CA GLY A 149 -10.77 4.30 -0.16
C GLY A 149 -10.77 5.46 -1.14
N LYS A 150 -10.25 6.62 -0.74
CA LYS A 150 -10.01 7.72 -1.68
C LYS A 150 -8.84 8.62 -1.28
N THR A 151 -8.21 9.25 -2.25
CA THR A 151 -7.27 10.36 -2.00
C THR A 151 -8.02 11.63 -1.59
N ASN A 152 -7.34 12.54 -0.89
CA ASN A 152 -7.85 13.89 -0.70
C ASN A 152 -7.96 14.63 -2.04
N LYS A 153 -8.82 15.65 -2.10
CA LYS A 153 -9.07 16.41 -3.33
C LYS A 153 -7.85 17.25 -3.70
N LYS A 154 -7.35 17.08 -4.93
CA LYS A 154 -6.27 17.89 -5.52
C LYS A 154 -4.93 17.88 -4.76
N THR A 155 -4.70 16.89 -3.88
CA THR A 155 -3.47 16.82 -3.07
C THR A 155 -2.37 15.99 -3.71
N CYS A 156 -2.71 14.95 -4.49
CA CYS A 156 -1.73 14.06 -5.08
C CYS A 156 -1.18 14.65 -6.38
N SER A 157 -0.04 15.30 -6.31
CA SER A 157 0.64 15.85 -7.48
C SER A 157 1.07 14.74 -8.45
N SER A 158 1.12 15.09 -9.73
CA SER A 158 1.46 14.17 -10.80
C SER A 158 2.69 14.62 -11.57
N SER A 159 3.51 13.66 -11.96
CA SER A 159 4.65 13.86 -12.88
C SER A 159 4.28 13.55 -14.33
N ILE A 160 3.03 13.13 -14.60
CA ILE A 160 2.55 12.84 -15.96
C ILE A 160 2.32 14.17 -16.68
N LYS A 161 2.86 14.29 -17.90
CA LYS A 161 2.72 15.49 -18.73
C LYS A 161 1.24 15.88 -18.87
N HIS A 162 0.95 17.17 -18.65
CA HIS A 162 -0.40 17.75 -18.69
C HIS A 162 -1.38 17.28 -17.61
N VAL A 163 -0.92 16.52 -16.61
CA VAL A 163 -1.73 16.13 -15.45
C VAL A 163 -1.18 16.83 -14.22
N ASP A 164 -1.96 17.72 -13.63
CA ASP A 164 -1.58 18.47 -12.44
C ASP A 164 -1.77 17.66 -11.16
N TYR A 165 -2.88 16.93 -11.05
CA TYR A 165 -3.13 16.06 -9.91
C TYR A 165 -3.88 14.78 -10.29
N ILE A 166 -3.70 13.75 -9.48
CA ILE A 166 -4.40 12.47 -9.60
C ILE A 166 -5.39 12.32 -8.45
N THR A 167 -6.57 11.77 -8.75
CA THR A 167 -7.47 11.23 -7.72
C THR A 167 -7.52 9.73 -7.86
N SER A 168 -7.50 9.03 -6.74
CA SER A 168 -7.71 7.58 -6.71
C SER A 168 -8.91 7.24 -5.85
N ASP A 169 -9.83 6.44 -6.41
CA ASP A 169 -10.95 5.84 -5.67
C ASP A 169 -10.77 4.32 -5.63
N PHE A 170 -11.07 3.71 -4.49
CA PHE A 170 -10.94 2.29 -4.23
C PHE A 170 -12.25 1.73 -3.68
N VAL A 171 -12.60 0.52 -4.13
CA VAL A 171 -13.59 -0.33 -3.48
C VAL A 171 -12.97 -1.70 -3.30
N VAL A 172 -12.94 -2.18 -2.06
CA VAL A 172 -12.22 -3.40 -1.68
C VAL A 172 -13.19 -4.35 -0.98
N SER A 173 -13.20 -5.61 -1.40
CA SER A 173 -13.95 -6.70 -0.77
C SER A 173 -13.12 -7.99 -0.76
N ARG A 174 -13.69 -9.09 -0.24
CA ARG A 174 -13.01 -10.40 -0.05
C ARG A 174 -12.11 -10.83 -1.22
N ASP A 175 -12.64 -10.77 -2.43
CA ASP A 175 -12.07 -11.31 -3.65
C ASP A 175 -11.85 -10.25 -4.74
N LYS A 176 -12.12 -8.97 -4.46
CA LYS A 176 -12.13 -7.91 -5.47
C LYS A 176 -11.50 -6.61 -4.98
N ILE A 177 -10.73 -5.99 -5.87
CA ILE A 177 -10.21 -4.64 -5.72
C ILE A 177 -10.60 -3.85 -6.97
N SER A 178 -11.43 -2.82 -6.81
CA SER A 178 -11.69 -1.85 -7.87
C SER A 178 -10.84 -0.60 -7.62
N ILE A 179 -10.13 -0.14 -8.64
CA ILE A 179 -9.24 1.03 -8.56
C ILE A 179 -9.57 1.98 -9.71
N TRP A 180 -9.93 3.22 -9.38
CA TRP A 180 -10.15 4.27 -10.37
C TRP A 180 -9.15 5.42 -10.18
N ASN A 181 -8.11 5.43 -11.01
CA ASN A 181 -7.17 6.54 -11.08
C ASN A 181 -7.55 7.47 -12.22
N ARG A 182 -7.68 8.75 -11.91
CA ARG A 182 -8.03 9.81 -12.88
C ARG A 182 -7.09 10.99 -12.69
N GLY A 183 -6.55 11.50 -13.79
CA GLY A 183 -5.66 12.65 -13.80
C GLY A 183 -6.37 13.88 -14.32
N TYR A 184 -6.18 15.01 -13.66
CA TYR A 184 -6.85 16.27 -13.94
C TYR A 184 -5.84 17.39 -14.19
N ASN A 185 -6.24 18.37 -15.01
CA ASN A 185 -5.50 19.61 -15.18
C ASN A 185 -5.88 20.66 -14.09
N THR A 186 -5.24 21.83 -14.11
CA THR A 186 -5.52 22.96 -13.20
C THR A 186 -6.98 23.41 -13.21
N GLU A 187 -7.64 23.35 -14.36
CA GLU A 187 -9.06 23.68 -14.54
C GLU A 187 -10.02 22.61 -13.97
N GLY A 188 -9.49 21.47 -13.53
CA GLY A 188 -10.28 20.35 -13.01
C GLY A 188 -10.93 19.47 -14.08
N LYS A 189 -10.49 19.58 -15.34
CA LYS A 189 -10.88 18.68 -16.42
C LYS A 189 -10.07 17.39 -16.35
N GLN A 190 -10.73 16.24 -16.45
CA GLN A 190 -10.03 14.96 -16.56
C GLN A 190 -9.31 14.89 -17.92
N VAL A 191 -8.00 14.67 -17.87
CA VAL A 191 -7.10 14.62 -19.04
C VAL A 191 -6.30 13.33 -19.11
N TRP A 192 -6.37 12.49 -18.07
CA TRP A 192 -5.73 11.18 -18.03
C TRP A 192 -6.56 10.16 -17.25
N GLY A 193 -6.33 8.88 -17.53
CA GLY A 193 -7.05 7.77 -16.91
C GLY A 193 -8.36 7.42 -17.63
N LYS A 194 -8.96 6.28 -17.25
CA LYS A 194 -10.17 5.77 -17.91
C LYS A 194 -11.39 6.60 -17.56
N ILE A 195 -12.16 6.99 -18.58
CA ILE A 195 -13.47 7.65 -18.41
C ILE A 195 -14.57 6.62 -18.12
N LYS A 196 -14.48 5.44 -18.75
CA LYS A 196 -15.51 4.38 -18.67
C LYS A 196 -15.70 3.79 -17.26
N GLY A 197 -14.69 3.86 -16.39
CA GLY A 197 -14.78 3.31 -15.04
C GLY A 197 -13.46 2.78 -14.47
N PRO A 198 -13.53 2.13 -13.29
CA PRO A 198 -12.37 1.57 -12.60
C PRO A 198 -11.79 0.35 -13.32
N PHE A 199 -10.52 0.07 -13.04
CA PHE A 199 -9.96 -1.27 -13.21
C PHE A 199 -10.57 -2.18 -12.14
N LYS A 200 -11.00 -3.37 -12.54
CA LYS A 200 -11.64 -4.36 -11.67
C LYS A 200 -10.74 -5.58 -11.56
N TYR A 201 -10.06 -5.71 -10.43
CA TYR A 201 -9.19 -6.85 -10.15
C TYR A 201 -9.92 -7.87 -9.31
N LYS A 202 -9.83 -9.13 -9.70
CA LYS A 202 -10.31 -10.30 -8.96
C LYS A 202 -9.12 -11.10 -8.44
N ARG A 203 -9.22 -11.57 -7.20
CA ARG A 203 -8.21 -12.38 -6.56
C ARG A 203 -7.99 -13.66 -7.35
N ILE A 204 -6.73 -13.99 -7.58
CA ILE A 204 -6.33 -15.29 -8.11
C ILE A 204 -6.19 -16.19 -6.89
N THR A 205 -7.02 -17.23 -6.80
CA THR A 205 -6.74 -18.36 -5.91
C THR A 205 -5.71 -19.23 -6.60
N ASP A 206 -4.56 -19.42 -5.96
CA ASP A 206 -3.63 -20.48 -6.35
C ASP A 206 -4.43 -21.79 -6.49
N LYS A 207 -4.24 -22.47 -7.62
CA LYS A 207 -4.67 -23.87 -7.79
C LYS A 207 -3.68 -24.79 -7.10
#